data_AF-A0A0M3SJ98-F1
#
_entry.id   AF-A0A0M3SJ98-F1
#
_cell.length_a   1.000
_cell.length_b   1.000
_cell.length_c   1.000
_cell.angle_alpha   90.00
_cell.angle_beta   90.00
_cell.angle_gamma   90.00
#
_symmetry.space_group_name_H-M   'P 1'
#
loop_
_entity.id
_entity.type
_entity.pdbx_description
1 polymer ?
#
loop_
_entity_poly.entity_id
_entity_poly.type
_entity_poly.pdbx_seq_one_letter_code
_entity_poly.pdbx_strand_id
1 'polypeptide(L)'
;MKIKKIIAKNFMHPGKQTFALSEDHILKQGIYNDANDILELNKIFNGTWLDSNMSFEKYYPKFARKLANKEMNLQIDALFFLEEEELTQLNKILKSLGVVKEWKSRSFYYSIKCVYPYIFPIVSLVPAEFKTDKVIGIGSHYEKFFKANLSKRDILTTMGINAVGQLREIYFKYKDVKVKEEEQEDYKRYLEVLKSTFRYDEEFIKKLGQAIYSIDDGDIINYADELEFFIRNNHFDNFLNTIPLLRENKKYREDFATLLFNVYLVDLKWIYSVKTANDIVEIRKIAYENHCEKAVYSRELIEFFKTKLVLNKKNFNYYSGVSKFNAKADPTLVFTNELKYDKIFEKDAVEPKHVEPKFKWNKKRR
;
A
#
# COMPACT_ATOMS: atom_id res chain seq x y z
N MET A 1 16.09 -7.34 15.49
CA MET A 1 15.40 -7.96 14.36
C MET A 1 16.21 -7.60 13.15
N LYS A 2 16.64 -8.58 12.35
CA LYS A 2 17.56 -8.35 11.23
C LYS A 2 16.89 -8.72 9.91
N ILE A 3 16.91 -7.81 8.93
CA ILE A 3 16.53 -8.14 7.55
C ILE A 3 17.78 -8.54 6.79
N LYS A 4 17.88 -9.82 6.40
CA LYS A 4 19.08 -10.33 5.71
C LYS A 4 19.04 -10.08 4.21
N LYS A 5 17.86 -10.19 3.61
CA LYS A 5 17.69 -10.17 2.16
C LYS A 5 16.28 -9.74 1.77
N ILE A 6 16.19 -8.96 0.71
CA ILE A 6 14.92 -8.65 0.03
C ILE A 6 15.01 -9.19 -1.40
N ILE A 7 13.94 -9.82 -1.87
CA ILE A 7 13.77 -10.27 -3.24
C ILE A 7 12.52 -9.59 -3.77
N ALA A 8 12.67 -8.77 -4.82
CA ALA A 8 11.55 -8.11 -5.46
C ALA A 8 11.43 -8.60 -6.91
N LYS A 9 10.25 -9.06 -7.31
CA LYS A 9 9.93 -9.47 -8.68
C LYS A 9 8.95 -8.46 -9.26
N ASN A 10 9.24 -8.01 -10.47
CA ASN A 10 8.40 -7.06 -11.23
C ASN A 10 8.04 -5.81 -10.41
N PHE A 11 9.00 -5.32 -9.62
CA PHE A 11 8.85 -4.13 -8.79
C PHE A 11 9.54 -2.97 -9.48
N MET A 12 8.77 -1.97 -9.92
CA MET A 12 9.16 -0.80 -10.75
C MET A 12 9.74 -1.14 -12.13
N HIS A 13 10.51 -2.23 -12.21
CA HIS A 13 11.09 -2.80 -13.42
C HIS A 13 10.77 -4.30 -13.50
N PRO A 14 10.62 -4.85 -14.72
CA PRO A 14 10.39 -6.28 -14.91
C PRO A 14 11.61 -7.11 -14.48
N GLY A 15 11.35 -8.35 -14.06
CA GLY A 15 12.38 -9.31 -13.66
C GLY A 15 12.60 -9.37 -12.15
N LYS A 16 13.67 -10.07 -11.74
CA LYS A 16 13.98 -10.34 -10.33
C LYS A 16 15.13 -9.47 -9.84
N GLN A 17 14.82 -8.63 -8.87
CA GLN A 17 15.76 -7.83 -8.11
C GLN A 17 16.08 -8.50 -6.76
N THR A 18 17.31 -8.40 -6.29
CA THR A 18 17.78 -8.89 -5.00
C THR A 18 18.58 -7.82 -4.29
N PHE A 19 18.27 -7.59 -3.01
CA PHE A 19 18.94 -6.62 -2.16
C PHE A 19 19.46 -7.35 -0.93
N ALA A 20 20.77 -7.32 -0.69
CA ALA A 20 21.41 -7.90 0.49
C ALA A 20 21.83 -6.78 1.45
N LEU A 21 21.43 -6.92 2.70
CA LEU A 21 21.58 -5.88 3.71
C LEU A 21 22.67 -6.25 4.74
N SER A 22 23.24 -5.24 5.38
CA SER A 22 24.04 -5.39 6.59
C SER A 22 23.16 -5.71 7.81
N GLU A 23 23.80 -5.98 8.94
CA GLU A 23 23.09 -6.09 10.21
C GLU A 23 22.40 -4.78 10.60
N ASP A 24 23.02 -3.64 10.26
CA ASP A 24 22.45 -2.29 10.44
C ASP A 24 21.44 -1.88 9.36
N HIS A 25 20.92 -2.84 8.59
CA HIS A 25 19.95 -2.60 7.51
C HIS A 25 20.44 -1.65 6.39
N ILE A 26 21.76 -1.59 6.18
CA ILE A 26 22.37 -0.82 5.10
C ILE A 26 22.48 -1.71 3.86
N LEU A 27 22.08 -1.20 2.70
CA LEU A 27 22.27 -1.91 1.43
C LEU A 27 23.76 -2.11 1.12
N LYS A 28 24.20 -3.37 1.07
CA LYS A 28 25.60 -3.76 0.81
C LYS A 28 25.84 -4.12 -0.66
N GLN A 29 25.00 -5.00 -1.19
CA GLN A 29 25.17 -5.60 -2.52
C GLN A 29 23.84 -6.17 -3.04
N GLY A 30 23.77 -6.53 -4.32
CA GLY A 30 22.58 -7.11 -4.90
C GLY A 30 22.55 -7.10 -6.42
N ILE A 31 21.43 -7.53 -6.99
CA ILE A 31 21.12 -7.42 -8.42
C ILE A 31 19.86 -6.57 -8.48
N TYR A 32 19.97 -5.31 -8.85
CA TYR A 32 18.85 -4.37 -8.95
C TYR A 32 19.10 -3.40 -10.09
N ASN A 33 18.03 -2.78 -10.58
CA ASN A 33 18.11 -1.78 -11.64
C ASN A 33 18.53 -0.41 -11.07
N ASP A 34 17.94 0.00 -9.96
CA ASP A 34 18.33 1.19 -9.21
C ASP A 34 18.47 0.84 -7.71
N ALA A 35 19.54 1.34 -7.09
CA ALA A 35 19.78 1.20 -5.66
C ALA A 35 18.77 2.01 -4.82
N ASN A 36 18.20 3.09 -5.38
CA ASN A 36 17.18 3.90 -4.70
C ASN A 36 15.86 3.14 -4.50
N ASP A 37 15.62 2.05 -5.24
CA ASP A 37 14.47 1.15 -5.06
C ASP A 37 14.32 0.69 -3.60
N ILE A 38 15.43 0.62 -2.87
CA ILE A 38 15.44 0.27 -1.45
C ILE A 38 14.63 1.25 -0.57
N LEU A 39 14.57 2.52 -0.96
CA LEU A 39 13.82 3.55 -0.22
C LEU A 39 12.31 3.36 -0.41
N GLU A 40 11.88 2.97 -1.61
CA GLU A 40 10.48 2.64 -1.88
C GLU A 40 10.09 1.32 -1.20
N LEU A 41 10.97 0.31 -1.23
CA LEU A 41 10.77 -0.92 -0.45
C LEU A 41 10.63 -0.62 1.06
N ASN A 42 11.42 0.31 1.60
CA ASN A 42 11.33 0.71 3.00
C ASN A 42 9.96 1.32 3.34
N LYS A 43 9.43 2.20 2.48
CA LYS A 43 8.08 2.75 2.66
C LYS A 43 7.04 1.64 2.67
N ILE A 44 7.09 0.75 1.68
CA ILE A 44 6.18 -0.38 1.56
C ILE A 44 6.20 -1.24 2.84
N PHE A 45 7.35 -1.76 3.27
CA PHE A 45 7.42 -2.58 4.49
C PHE A 45 6.93 -1.86 5.74
N ASN A 46 7.06 -0.54 5.80
CA ASN A 46 6.60 0.27 6.93
C ASN A 46 5.12 0.62 6.91
N GLY A 47 4.33 -0.08 6.10
CA GLY A 47 2.87 0.00 6.11
C GLY A 47 2.29 0.94 5.08
N THR A 48 3.10 1.52 4.17
CA THR A 48 2.52 2.33 3.08
C THR A 48 1.58 1.50 2.20
N TRP A 49 1.68 0.16 2.17
CA TRP A 49 0.70 -0.71 1.50
C TRP A 49 -0.69 -0.73 2.16
N LEU A 50 -0.81 -0.35 3.44
CA LEU A 50 -2.10 -0.20 4.13
C LEU A 50 -2.82 1.08 3.69
N ASP A 51 -2.06 2.15 3.53
CA ASP A 51 -2.57 3.46 3.09
C ASP A 51 -2.66 3.54 1.56
N SER A 52 -1.84 2.75 0.86
CA SER A 52 -1.81 2.62 -0.60
C SER A 52 -2.79 1.56 -1.06
N ASN A 53 -4.08 1.88 -0.99
CA ASN A 53 -4.98 1.38 -2.04
C ASN A 53 -4.74 2.14 -3.35
N MET A 54 -4.13 3.33 -3.27
CA MET A 54 -3.44 3.92 -4.41
C MET A 54 -2.22 3.09 -4.76
N SER A 55 -2.29 2.47 -5.94
CA SER A 55 -1.10 2.41 -6.77
C SER A 55 -0.03 1.43 -6.24
N PHE A 56 -0.40 0.16 -5.99
CA PHE A 56 0.55 -0.86 -6.43
C PHE A 56 0.81 -0.73 -7.93
N GLU A 57 -0.13 -0.16 -8.71
CA GLU A 57 0.08 0.26 -10.10
C GLU A 57 1.31 1.15 -10.36
N LYS A 58 1.68 2.13 -9.51
CA LYS A 58 2.96 2.88 -9.69
C LYS A 58 4.17 1.96 -9.57
N TYR A 59 4.06 0.94 -8.72
CA TYR A 59 5.10 -0.05 -8.52
C TYR A 59 4.98 -1.22 -9.50
N TYR A 60 3.88 -1.29 -10.25
CA TYR A 60 3.56 -2.33 -11.21
C TYR A 60 3.88 -1.84 -12.62
N PRO A 61 4.85 -2.45 -13.31
CA PRO A 61 5.20 -2.04 -14.65
C PRO A 61 4.00 -2.19 -15.61
N LYS A 62 3.62 -1.13 -16.32
CA LYS A 62 2.54 -1.13 -17.34
C LYS A 62 2.95 -1.86 -18.64
N PHE A 63 3.53 -3.05 -18.55
CA PHE A 63 4.01 -3.83 -19.70
C PHE A 63 3.10 -5.02 -20.05
N ALA A 64 1.78 -4.87 -19.90
CA ALA A 64 0.76 -5.89 -20.18
C ALA A 64 0.84 -6.54 -21.58
N ARG A 65 1.61 -5.95 -22.51
CA ARG A 65 1.87 -6.51 -23.85
C ARG A 65 3.10 -7.42 -23.96
N LYS A 66 3.96 -7.50 -22.93
CA LYS A 66 5.29 -8.17 -23.02
C LYS A 66 5.45 -9.44 -22.17
N LEU A 67 4.61 -9.65 -21.16
CA LEU A 67 4.73 -10.79 -20.25
C LEU A 67 3.53 -11.71 -20.44
N ALA A 68 3.80 -12.97 -20.82
CA ALA A 68 2.76 -13.98 -20.95
C ALA A 68 2.04 -14.16 -19.60
N ASN A 69 0.71 -14.31 -19.65
CA ASN A 69 -0.18 -14.40 -18.50
C ASN A 69 0.44 -15.22 -17.35
N LYS A 70 0.56 -14.58 -16.16
CA LYS A 70 1.18 -14.98 -14.87
C LYS A 70 2.58 -14.43 -14.57
N GLU A 71 3.37 -14.02 -15.55
CA GLU A 71 4.68 -13.42 -15.27
C GLU A 71 4.61 -11.96 -14.81
N MET A 72 3.42 -11.34 -14.83
CA MET A 72 3.26 -9.96 -14.42
C MET A 72 3.31 -9.77 -12.91
N ASN A 73 2.95 -10.79 -12.12
CA ASN A 73 2.76 -10.69 -10.68
C ASN A 73 3.92 -9.97 -9.98
N LEU A 74 3.58 -8.99 -9.15
CA LEU A 74 4.53 -8.30 -8.29
C LEU A 74 4.67 -9.12 -7.01
N GLN A 75 5.90 -9.33 -6.58
CA GLN A 75 6.19 -10.04 -5.32
C GLN A 75 7.40 -9.40 -4.66
N ILE A 76 7.27 -9.06 -3.37
CA ILE A 76 8.34 -8.54 -2.54
C ILE A 76 8.45 -9.44 -1.32
N ASP A 77 9.55 -10.18 -1.20
CA ASP A 77 9.82 -11.04 -0.06
C ASP A 77 11.00 -10.48 0.74
N ALA A 78 10.79 -10.16 2.02
CA ALA A 78 11.86 -9.83 2.95
C ALA A 78 12.10 -11.00 3.92
N LEU A 79 13.34 -11.46 4.00
CA LEU A 79 13.77 -12.46 4.97
C LEU A 79 14.18 -11.77 6.28
N PHE A 80 13.31 -11.88 7.28
CA PHE A 80 13.53 -11.45 8.64
C PHE A 80 14.15 -12.58 9.46
N PHE A 81 15.08 -12.21 10.33
CA PHE A 81 15.63 -13.07 11.36
C PHE A 81 15.39 -12.43 12.72
N LEU A 82 14.79 -13.21 13.61
CA LEU A 82 14.41 -12.82 14.97
C LEU A 82 15.37 -13.41 15.99
N GLU A 83 15.74 -12.59 16.96
CA GLU A 83 16.36 -13.04 18.19
C GLU A 83 15.32 -13.70 19.12
N GLU A 84 15.77 -14.45 20.13
CA GLU A 84 14.84 -15.24 20.97
C GLU A 84 13.84 -14.36 21.74
N GLU A 85 14.30 -13.20 22.21
CA GLU A 85 13.45 -12.21 22.85
C GLU A 85 12.38 -11.68 21.88
N GLU A 86 12.75 -11.49 20.62
CA GLU A 86 11.86 -10.97 19.58
C GLU A 86 10.84 -12.01 19.14
N LEU A 87 11.25 -13.28 19.05
CA LEU A 87 10.33 -14.39 18.82
C LEU A 87 9.33 -14.50 19.98
N THR A 88 9.78 -14.30 21.22
CA THR A 88 8.91 -14.29 22.39
C THR A 88 7.89 -13.16 22.32
N GLN A 89 8.31 -11.95 21.89
CA GLN A 89 7.41 -10.82 21.68
C GLN A 89 6.41 -11.09 20.56
N LEU A 90 6.86 -11.62 19.42
CA LEU A 90 5.98 -11.99 18.31
C LEU A 90 4.92 -13.01 18.76
N ASN A 91 5.32 -14.06 19.48
CA ASN A 91 4.39 -15.06 20.00
C ASN A 91 3.35 -14.46 20.97
N LYS A 92 3.71 -13.44 21.77
CA LYS A 92 2.74 -12.72 22.61
C LYS A 92 1.70 -11.96 21.76
N ILE A 93 2.14 -11.28 20.71
CA ILE A 93 1.25 -10.60 19.76
C ILE A 93 0.34 -11.62 19.07
N LEU A 94 0.89 -12.71 18.55
CA LEU A 94 0.11 -13.74 17.84
C LEU A 94 -0.92 -14.42 18.77
N LYS A 95 -0.57 -14.64 20.04
CA LYS A 95 -1.48 -15.21 21.04
C LYS A 95 -2.67 -14.28 21.33
N SER A 96 -2.46 -12.96 21.39
CA SER A 96 -3.57 -12.00 21.56
C SER A 96 -4.51 -11.99 20.35
N LEU A 97 -4.00 -12.38 19.17
CA LEU A 97 -4.76 -12.54 17.92
C LEU A 97 -5.37 -13.94 17.75
N GLY A 98 -5.33 -14.80 18.78
CA GLY A 98 -5.96 -16.12 18.78
C GLY A 98 -5.10 -17.24 18.18
N VAL A 99 -3.83 -17.01 17.89
CA VAL A 99 -2.89 -18.08 17.50
C VAL A 99 -2.51 -18.88 18.74
N VAL A 100 -3.12 -20.06 18.89
CA VAL A 100 -2.98 -20.90 20.10
C VAL A 100 -1.58 -21.50 20.25
N LYS A 101 -0.95 -21.87 19.13
CA LYS A 101 0.35 -22.55 19.12
C LYS A 101 1.46 -21.56 18.86
N GLU A 102 2.40 -21.48 19.79
CA GLU A 102 3.61 -20.68 19.64
C GLU A 102 4.45 -21.18 18.46
N TRP A 103 4.97 -20.23 17.70
CA TRP A 103 5.92 -20.48 16.63
C TRP A 103 7.32 -20.70 17.17
N LYS A 104 8.05 -21.57 16.48
CA LYS A 104 9.45 -21.92 16.81
C LYS A 104 10.45 -21.31 15.84
N SER A 105 10.00 -20.94 14.63
CA SER A 105 10.84 -20.37 13.60
C SER A 105 11.41 -19.04 14.05
N ARG A 106 12.69 -18.82 13.81
CA ARG A 106 13.36 -17.52 13.99
C ARG A 106 13.54 -16.79 12.68
N SER A 107 13.39 -17.49 11.56
CA SER A 107 13.43 -16.91 10.22
C SER A 107 12.03 -16.87 9.61
N PHE A 108 11.65 -15.72 9.06
CA PHE A 108 10.35 -15.50 8.43
C PHE A 108 10.49 -14.74 7.11
N TYR A 109 9.71 -15.12 6.11
CA TYR A 109 9.46 -14.27 4.96
C TYR A 109 8.25 -13.40 5.25
N TYR A 110 8.46 -12.09 5.31
CA TYR A 110 7.40 -11.11 5.17
C TYR A 110 7.18 -10.89 3.66
N SER A 111 6.10 -11.45 3.13
CA SER A 111 5.81 -11.44 1.70
C SER A 111 4.66 -10.49 1.40
N ILE A 112 4.85 -9.63 0.40
CA ILE A 112 3.83 -8.75 -0.16
C ILE A 112 3.71 -9.09 -1.65
N LYS A 113 2.52 -9.48 -2.09
CA LYS A 113 2.27 -9.94 -3.47
C LYS A 113 1.05 -9.26 -4.05
N CYS A 114 1.12 -8.90 -5.33
CA CYS A 114 -0.04 -8.42 -6.10
C CYS A 114 -0.20 -9.28 -7.36
N VAL A 115 -1.42 -9.79 -7.57
CA VAL A 115 -1.75 -10.64 -8.71
C VAL A 115 -2.52 -9.84 -9.75
N TYR A 116 -2.06 -9.86 -11.00
CA TYR A 116 -2.76 -9.18 -12.10
C TYR A 116 -3.92 -10.02 -12.63
N PRO A 117 -5.04 -9.40 -13.05
CA PRO A 117 -5.31 -7.95 -13.10
C PRO A 117 -5.85 -7.34 -11.80
N TYR A 118 -5.90 -8.10 -10.70
CA TYR A 118 -6.66 -7.74 -9.51
C TYR A 118 -5.95 -6.78 -8.54
N ILE A 119 -4.63 -6.55 -8.70
CA ILE A 119 -3.77 -5.49 -8.12
C ILE A 119 -4.06 -5.10 -6.64
N PHE A 120 -4.51 -6.05 -5.82
CA PHE A 120 -4.58 -5.89 -4.36
C PHE A 120 -3.35 -6.49 -3.69
N PRO A 121 -2.83 -5.86 -2.62
CA PRO A 121 -1.76 -6.45 -1.84
C PRO A 121 -2.27 -7.66 -1.06
N ILE A 122 -1.50 -8.74 -1.16
CA ILE A 122 -1.61 -9.96 -0.37
C ILE A 122 -0.38 -10.01 0.50
N VAL A 123 -0.57 -9.82 1.80
CA VAL A 123 0.51 -9.79 2.78
C VAL A 123 0.45 -11.06 3.60
N SER A 124 1.57 -11.77 3.70
CA SER A 124 1.66 -12.98 4.51
C SER A 124 2.99 -13.07 5.24
N LEU A 125 2.95 -13.73 6.39
CA LEU A 125 4.11 -14.07 7.18
C LEU A 125 4.33 -15.58 7.09
N VAL A 126 5.43 -15.96 6.44
CA VAL A 126 5.74 -17.35 6.11
C VAL A 126 6.94 -17.81 6.95
N PRO A 127 6.76 -18.74 7.91
CA PRO A 127 7.87 -19.33 8.65
C PRO A 127 8.83 -20.07 7.70
N ALA A 128 10.13 -19.88 7.86
CA ALA A 128 11.14 -20.41 6.94
C ALA A 128 11.86 -21.68 7.45
N GLU A 129 11.69 -22.05 8.72
CA GLU A 129 12.47 -23.12 9.37
C GLU A 129 11.62 -24.35 9.67
N PHE A 130 10.47 -24.17 10.34
CA PHE A 130 9.67 -25.29 10.83
C PHE A 130 8.33 -25.38 10.12
N LYS A 131 8.06 -26.54 9.49
CA LYS A 131 6.77 -26.85 8.84
C LYS A 131 5.58 -26.86 9.81
N THR A 132 5.84 -26.97 11.11
CA THR A 132 4.79 -26.97 12.14
C THR A 132 4.23 -25.59 12.45
N ASP A 133 4.96 -24.54 12.07
CA ASP A 133 4.51 -23.17 12.17
C ASP A 133 3.68 -22.86 10.94
N LYS A 134 2.51 -22.27 11.15
CA LYS A 134 1.56 -22.01 10.06
C LYS A 134 1.85 -20.65 9.44
N VAL A 135 1.70 -20.56 8.13
CA VAL A 135 1.60 -19.27 7.43
C VAL A 135 0.35 -18.55 7.92
N ILE A 136 0.46 -17.25 8.13
CA ILE A 136 -0.68 -16.38 8.39
C ILE A 136 -0.75 -15.28 7.33
N GLY A 137 -1.95 -15.00 6.84
CA GLY A 137 -2.24 -13.77 6.11
C GLY A 137 -2.32 -12.59 7.07
N ILE A 138 -1.91 -11.41 6.60
CA ILE A 138 -2.02 -10.14 7.32
C ILE A 138 -2.91 -9.20 6.51
N GLY A 139 -3.91 -8.63 7.17
CA GLY A 139 -4.85 -7.67 6.57
C GLY A 139 -6.29 -7.92 6.95
N SER A 140 -7.14 -6.91 6.75
CA SER A 140 -8.57 -6.94 7.08
C SER A 140 -9.47 -6.93 5.84
N HIS A 141 -8.92 -6.62 4.66
CA HIS A 141 -9.69 -6.38 3.44
C HIS A 141 -10.12 -7.65 2.72
N TYR A 142 -9.57 -8.83 3.00
CA TYR A 142 -9.90 -10.05 2.23
C TYR A 142 -11.26 -10.65 2.57
N GLU A 143 -11.73 -10.49 3.81
CA GLU A 143 -12.97 -11.11 4.32
C GLU A 143 -14.20 -10.76 3.48
N LYS A 144 -14.21 -9.53 2.93
CA LYS A 144 -15.30 -9.02 2.09
C LYS A 144 -15.51 -9.81 0.80
N PHE A 145 -14.57 -10.67 0.40
CA PHE A 145 -14.71 -11.53 -0.78
C PHE A 145 -15.33 -12.87 -0.50
N PHE A 146 -15.34 -13.37 0.73
CA PHE A 146 -15.59 -14.80 0.98
C PHE A 146 -17.07 -15.22 1.09
N LYS A 147 -18.05 -14.31 1.04
CA LYS A 147 -19.49 -14.70 0.96
C LYS A 147 -19.85 -15.17 -0.45
N ALA A 148 -20.55 -16.29 -0.62
CA ALA A 148 -20.90 -16.82 -1.95
C ALA A 148 -21.71 -15.83 -2.81
N ASN A 149 -21.45 -15.78 -4.14
CA ASN A 149 -22.22 -15.05 -5.16
C ASN A 149 -22.47 -13.53 -4.90
N LEU A 150 -21.48 -12.80 -4.38
CA LEU A 150 -21.64 -11.36 -4.15
C LEU A 150 -21.63 -10.57 -5.47
N SER A 151 -22.62 -9.71 -5.69
CA SER A 151 -22.57 -8.63 -6.67
C SER A 151 -21.74 -7.44 -6.15
N LYS A 152 -21.37 -6.49 -7.02
CA LYS A 152 -20.76 -5.20 -6.62
C LYS A 152 -21.55 -4.54 -5.49
N ARG A 153 -22.88 -4.58 -5.57
CA ARG A 153 -23.79 -4.06 -4.54
C ARG A 153 -23.63 -4.77 -3.21
N ASP A 154 -23.55 -6.09 -3.22
CA ASP A 154 -23.44 -6.88 -1.98
C ASP A 154 -22.09 -6.70 -1.29
N ILE A 155 -21.01 -6.51 -2.07
CA ILE A 155 -19.69 -6.15 -1.55
C ILE A 155 -19.77 -4.79 -0.86
N LEU A 156 -20.34 -3.77 -1.53
CA LEU A 156 -20.49 -2.42 -0.97
C LEU A 156 -21.35 -2.39 0.29
N THR A 157 -22.43 -3.19 0.35
CA THR A 157 -23.26 -3.31 1.55
C THR A 157 -22.51 -4.00 2.68
N THR A 158 -21.80 -5.10 2.41
CA THR A 158 -21.00 -5.81 3.43
C THR A 158 -19.91 -4.90 3.99
N MET A 159 -19.24 -4.13 3.15
CA MET A 159 -18.28 -3.13 3.60
C MET A 159 -18.92 -2.01 4.42
N GLY A 160 -20.14 -1.60 4.09
CA GLY A 160 -20.86 -0.59 4.85
C GLY A 160 -21.09 -1.04 6.29
N ILE A 161 -21.47 -2.31 6.46
CA ILE A 161 -21.66 -2.93 7.77
C ILE A 161 -20.34 -2.96 8.56
N ASN A 162 -19.23 -3.37 7.92
CA ASN A 162 -17.91 -3.40 8.55
C ASN A 162 -17.44 -1.99 8.95
N ALA A 163 -17.63 -1.00 8.07
CA ALA A 163 -17.31 0.40 8.30
C ALA A 163 -18.08 0.96 9.51
N VAL A 164 -19.37 0.66 9.62
CA VAL A 164 -20.20 1.02 10.77
C VAL A 164 -19.64 0.44 12.07
N GLY A 165 -19.19 -0.83 12.06
CA GLY A 165 -18.50 -1.45 13.18
C GLY A 165 -17.24 -0.69 13.61
N GLN A 166 -16.40 -0.31 12.65
CA GLN A 166 -15.18 0.47 12.92
C GLN A 166 -15.49 1.89 13.43
N LEU A 167 -16.49 2.57 12.85
CA LEU A 167 -16.95 3.88 13.32
C LEU A 167 -17.45 3.82 14.77
N ARG A 168 -18.12 2.73 15.16
CA ARG A 168 -18.54 2.50 16.55
C ARG A 168 -17.34 2.40 17.51
N GLU A 169 -16.28 1.69 17.13
CA GLU A 169 -15.06 1.61 17.94
C GLU A 169 -14.38 2.99 18.06
N ILE A 170 -14.33 3.75 16.96
CA ILE A 170 -13.76 5.10 16.92
C ILE A 170 -14.57 6.06 17.79
N TYR A 171 -15.90 5.97 17.76
CA TYR A 171 -16.79 6.76 18.62
C TYR A 171 -16.43 6.59 20.11
N PHE A 172 -16.19 5.36 20.58
CA PHE A 172 -15.81 5.15 21.98
C PHE A 172 -14.44 5.75 22.31
N LYS A 173 -13.48 5.72 21.38
CA LYS A 173 -12.20 6.42 21.55
C LYS A 173 -12.39 7.93 21.61
N TYR A 174 -13.27 8.48 20.77
CA TYR A 174 -13.52 9.92 20.70
C TYR A 174 -14.28 10.42 21.93
N LYS A 175 -15.16 9.61 22.50
CA LYS A 175 -15.91 9.96 23.72
C LYS A 175 -14.99 10.36 24.89
N ASP A 176 -13.79 9.79 24.95
CA ASP A 176 -12.84 10.03 26.04
C ASP A 176 -11.88 11.22 25.78
N VAL A 177 -11.97 11.86 24.61
CA VAL A 177 -11.14 13.01 24.25
C VAL A 177 -11.63 14.27 24.96
N LYS A 178 -10.69 14.99 25.60
CA LYS A 178 -10.96 16.29 26.22
C LYS A 178 -10.82 17.40 25.18
N VAL A 179 -11.88 18.19 25.01
CA VAL A 179 -11.90 19.38 24.14
C VAL A 179 -12.02 20.67 24.98
N LYS A 180 -11.61 21.79 24.39
CA LYS A 180 -11.75 23.11 25.03
C LYS A 180 -13.23 23.45 25.26
N GLU A 181 -13.54 24.23 26.29
CA GLU A 181 -14.91 24.62 26.64
C GLU A 181 -15.66 25.25 25.45
N GLU A 182 -14.98 26.10 24.67
CA GLU A 182 -15.53 26.75 23.47
C GLU A 182 -15.94 25.79 22.35
N GLU A 183 -15.41 24.55 22.33
CA GLU A 183 -15.72 23.54 21.31
C GLU A 183 -16.65 22.42 21.82
N GLN A 184 -17.01 22.43 23.11
CA GLN A 184 -17.73 21.31 23.74
C GLN A 184 -19.10 21.03 23.11
N GLU A 185 -19.85 22.09 22.78
CA GLU A 185 -21.18 21.94 22.20
C GLU A 185 -21.13 21.29 20.83
N ASP A 186 -20.31 21.82 19.91
CA ASP A 186 -20.15 21.25 18.58
C ASP A 186 -19.52 19.85 18.64
N TYR A 187 -18.59 19.60 19.56
CA TYR A 187 -18.01 18.27 19.75
C TYR A 187 -19.05 17.25 20.21
N LYS A 188 -19.96 17.64 21.11
CA LYS A 188 -21.07 16.79 21.54
C LYS A 188 -22.04 16.51 20.38
N ARG A 189 -22.35 17.52 19.56
CA ARG A 189 -23.14 17.34 18.32
C ARG A 189 -22.43 16.37 17.37
N TYR A 190 -21.10 16.46 17.25
CA TYR A 190 -20.29 15.60 16.40
C TYR A 190 -20.31 14.14 16.85
N LEU A 191 -20.18 13.90 18.16
CA LEU A 191 -20.32 12.56 18.73
C LEU A 191 -21.71 11.96 18.47
N GLU A 192 -22.78 12.77 18.48
CA GLU A 192 -24.12 12.30 18.12
C GLU A 192 -24.28 12.01 16.63
N VAL A 193 -23.56 12.72 15.74
CA VAL A 193 -23.47 12.36 14.30
C VAL A 193 -22.81 10.98 14.15
N LEU A 194 -21.64 10.76 14.76
CA LEU A 194 -20.95 9.47 14.75
C LEU A 194 -21.81 8.36 15.34
N LYS A 195 -22.52 8.63 16.43
CA LYS A 195 -23.42 7.66 17.07
C LYS A 195 -24.61 7.29 16.20
N SER A 196 -25.11 8.25 15.43
CA SER A 196 -26.24 8.04 14.52
C SER A 196 -25.89 7.11 13.36
N THR A 197 -24.61 7.04 12.92
CA THR A 197 -24.19 6.14 11.83
C THR A 197 -24.37 4.66 12.18
N PHE A 198 -24.17 4.27 13.43
CA PHE A 198 -24.35 2.88 13.89
C PHE A 198 -25.68 2.62 14.61
N ARG A 199 -26.45 3.67 14.93
CA ARG A 199 -27.83 3.53 15.41
C ARG A 199 -28.82 3.34 14.27
N TYR A 200 -28.55 3.98 13.14
CA TYR A 200 -29.36 3.94 11.91
C TYR A 200 -28.49 3.46 10.74
N ASP A 201 -27.82 2.33 10.94
CA ASP A 201 -26.83 1.76 10.03
C ASP A 201 -27.40 1.47 8.64
N GLU A 202 -28.58 0.86 8.53
CA GLU A 202 -29.21 0.58 7.24
C GLU A 202 -29.46 1.85 6.40
N GLU A 203 -29.98 2.91 7.04
CA GLU A 203 -30.26 4.17 6.35
C GLU A 203 -28.96 4.88 5.96
N PHE A 204 -27.97 4.89 6.86
CA PHE A 204 -26.65 5.45 6.61
C PHE A 204 -25.96 4.76 5.43
N ILE A 205 -25.88 3.42 5.45
CA ILE A 205 -25.29 2.60 4.38
C ILE A 205 -26.01 2.85 3.06
N LYS A 206 -27.35 2.93 3.07
CA LYS A 206 -28.15 3.20 1.87
C LYS A 206 -27.84 4.57 1.28
N LYS A 207 -27.82 5.64 2.09
CA LYS A 207 -27.54 7.02 1.63
C LYS A 207 -26.11 7.18 1.13
N LEU A 208 -25.14 6.64 1.86
CA LEU A 208 -23.75 6.63 1.44
C LEU A 208 -23.59 5.84 0.13
N GLY A 209 -24.18 4.65 0.04
CA GLY A 209 -24.18 3.83 -1.17
C GLY A 209 -24.75 4.59 -2.37
N GLN A 210 -25.88 5.29 -2.24
CA GLN A 210 -26.47 6.10 -3.31
C GLN A 210 -25.52 7.22 -3.79
N ALA A 211 -24.83 7.89 -2.87
CA ALA A 211 -23.85 8.92 -3.21
C ALA A 211 -22.72 8.34 -4.04
N ILE A 212 -22.18 7.18 -3.64
CA ILE A 212 -21.09 6.49 -4.36
C ILE A 212 -21.55 5.95 -5.73
N TYR A 213 -22.74 5.34 -5.81
CA TYR A 213 -23.29 4.84 -7.07
C TYR A 213 -23.57 5.94 -8.11
N SER A 214 -23.64 7.19 -7.68
CA SER A 214 -23.84 8.34 -8.58
C SER A 214 -22.52 8.86 -9.17
N ILE A 215 -21.37 8.38 -8.68
CA ILE A 215 -20.05 8.71 -9.22
C ILE A 215 -19.75 7.76 -10.40
N ASP A 216 -19.16 8.28 -11.47
CA ASP A 216 -18.76 7.47 -12.61
C ASP A 216 -17.80 6.33 -12.20
N ASP A 217 -18.06 5.11 -12.70
CA ASP A 217 -17.24 3.93 -12.41
C ASP A 217 -15.77 4.16 -12.84
N GLY A 218 -15.54 4.84 -13.96
CA GLY A 218 -14.21 5.19 -14.46
C GLY A 218 -13.48 6.17 -13.54
N ASP A 219 -14.17 7.18 -13.02
CA ASP A 219 -13.61 8.10 -12.04
C ASP A 219 -13.25 7.38 -10.73
N ILE A 220 -14.10 6.47 -10.25
CA ILE A 220 -13.78 5.65 -9.07
C ILE A 220 -12.54 4.79 -9.34
N ILE A 221 -12.46 4.14 -10.50
CA ILE A 221 -11.31 3.31 -10.86
C ILE A 221 -10.02 4.13 -10.92
N ASN A 222 -10.09 5.40 -11.32
CA ASN A 222 -8.91 6.23 -11.47
C ASN A 222 -8.50 6.95 -10.17
N TYR A 223 -9.45 7.42 -9.37
CA TYR A 223 -9.22 8.43 -8.32
C TYR A 223 -9.82 8.10 -6.93
N ALA A 224 -10.55 7.00 -6.74
CA ALA A 224 -11.21 6.67 -5.45
C ALA A 224 -10.24 6.30 -4.31
N ASP A 225 -8.97 6.48 -4.54
CA ASP A 225 -7.86 6.24 -3.64
C ASP A 225 -7.25 7.57 -3.14
N GLU A 226 -7.79 8.71 -3.60
CA GLU A 226 -7.49 10.06 -3.13
C GLU A 226 -8.67 10.60 -2.29
N LEU A 227 -8.40 11.09 -1.07
CA LEU A 227 -9.44 11.69 -0.23
C LEU A 227 -10.04 12.94 -0.90
N GLU A 228 -9.20 13.76 -1.52
CA GLU A 228 -9.59 15.00 -2.20
C GLU A 228 -10.56 14.76 -3.35
N PHE A 229 -10.48 13.61 -4.03
CA PHE A 229 -11.43 13.24 -5.07
C PHE A 229 -12.85 13.18 -4.52
N PHE A 230 -13.06 12.51 -3.39
CA PHE A 230 -14.38 12.43 -2.77
C PHE A 230 -14.85 13.78 -2.23
N ILE A 231 -13.98 14.53 -1.56
CA ILE A 231 -14.34 15.85 -1.00
C ILE A 231 -14.79 16.82 -2.10
N ARG A 232 -14.18 16.74 -3.30
CA ARG A 232 -14.55 17.58 -4.45
C ARG A 232 -15.73 17.04 -5.27
N ASN A 233 -16.10 15.78 -5.06
CA ASN A 233 -17.18 15.16 -5.82
C ASN A 233 -18.54 15.67 -5.34
N ASN A 234 -19.35 16.22 -6.24
CA ASN A 234 -20.65 16.81 -5.91
C ASN A 234 -21.61 15.82 -5.22
N HIS A 235 -21.61 14.53 -5.58
CA HIS A 235 -22.52 13.55 -4.97
C HIS A 235 -22.14 13.25 -3.52
N PHE A 236 -20.84 13.11 -3.26
CA PHE A 236 -20.35 12.91 -1.90
C PHE A 236 -20.46 14.18 -1.04
N ASP A 237 -20.16 15.34 -1.62
CA ASP A 237 -20.34 16.64 -0.97
C ASP A 237 -21.81 16.87 -0.57
N ASN A 238 -22.75 16.56 -1.47
CA ASN A 238 -24.18 16.62 -1.21
C ASN A 238 -24.61 15.67 -0.09
N PHE A 239 -24.06 14.46 -0.05
CA PHE A 239 -24.29 13.52 1.05
C PHE A 239 -23.86 14.12 2.39
N LEU A 240 -22.64 14.66 2.48
CA LEU A 240 -22.16 15.32 3.71
C LEU A 240 -23.04 16.52 4.08
N ASN A 241 -23.51 17.29 3.08
CA ASN A 241 -24.40 18.44 3.29
C ASN A 241 -25.78 18.05 3.85
N THR A 242 -26.20 16.79 3.72
CA THR A 242 -27.45 16.32 4.36
C THR A 242 -27.37 16.31 5.88
N ILE A 243 -26.16 16.30 6.45
CA ILE A 243 -25.93 16.32 7.90
C ILE A 243 -25.69 17.77 8.33
N PRO A 244 -26.59 18.40 9.13
CA PRO A 244 -26.53 19.84 9.42
C PRO A 244 -25.19 20.30 9.99
N LEU A 245 -24.64 19.58 10.98
CA LEU A 245 -23.37 19.93 11.60
C LEU A 245 -22.21 19.96 10.60
N LEU A 246 -22.17 19.04 9.63
CA LEU A 246 -21.08 18.95 8.65
C LEU A 246 -21.19 20.04 7.57
N ARG A 247 -22.35 20.71 7.46
CA ARG A 247 -22.53 21.89 6.62
C ARG A 247 -22.04 23.15 7.32
N GLU A 248 -22.26 23.22 8.63
CA GLU A 248 -21.93 24.39 9.47
C GLU A 248 -20.46 24.41 9.86
N ASN A 249 -19.87 23.26 10.16
CA ASN A 249 -18.53 23.15 10.74
C ASN A 249 -17.57 22.37 9.85
N LYS A 250 -16.65 23.11 9.21
CA LYS A 250 -15.67 22.55 8.26
C LYS A 250 -14.69 21.57 8.92
N LYS A 251 -14.29 21.81 10.18
CA LYS A 251 -13.36 20.92 10.91
C LYS A 251 -13.96 19.52 11.08
N TYR A 252 -15.20 19.43 11.54
CA TYR A 252 -15.86 18.14 11.72
C TYR A 252 -16.27 17.49 10.40
N ARG A 253 -16.55 18.29 9.36
CA ARG A 253 -16.75 17.79 8.00
C ARG A 253 -15.52 17.05 7.48
N GLU A 254 -14.35 17.68 7.59
CA GLU A 254 -13.07 17.12 7.12
C GLU A 254 -12.70 15.86 7.92
N ASP A 255 -12.87 15.89 9.24
CA ASP A 255 -12.63 14.72 10.10
C ASP A 255 -13.57 13.55 9.72
N PHE A 256 -14.87 13.81 9.58
CA PHE A 256 -15.83 12.79 9.20
C PHE A 256 -15.57 12.21 7.80
N ALA A 257 -15.25 13.05 6.82
CA ALA A 257 -14.89 12.61 5.48
C ALA A 257 -13.63 11.74 5.50
N THR A 258 -12.63 12.11 6.29
CA THR A 258 -11.39 11.34 6.49
C THR A 258 -11.69 9.99 7.14
N LEU A 259 -12.55 9.96 8.17
CA LEU A 259 -12.98 8.72 8.80
C LEU A 259 -13.65 7.80 7.79
N LEU A 260 -14.64 8.30 7.04
CA LEU A 260 -15.33 7.52 6.00
C LEU A 260 -14.38 7.02 4.92
N PHE A 261 -13.41 7.84 4.53
CA PHE A 261 -12.40 7.42 3.58
C PHE A 261 -11.62 6.22 4.10
N ASN A 262 -11.06 6.33 5.31
CA ASN A 262 -10.23 5.28 5.90
C ASN A 262 -10.98 3.95 6.15
N VAL A 263 -12.26 4.02 6.54
CA VAL A 263 -13.01 2.80 6.93
C VAL A 263 -13.85 2.20 5.80
N TYR A 264 -14.11 2.96 4.73
CA TYR A 264 -15.03 2.55 3.67
C TYR A 264 -14.53 2.88 2.26
N LEU A 265 -14.22 4.15 1.97
CA LEU A 265 -14.01 4.60 0.59
C LEU A 265 -12.68 4.15 -0.01
N VAL A 266 -11.65 4.00 0.83
CA VAL A 266 -10.28 3.64 0.43
C VAL A 266 -10.25 2.40 -0.47
N ASP A 267 -11.18 1.47 -0.24
CA ASP A 267 -11.28 0.18 -0.90
C ASP A 267 -12.12 0.19 -2.19
N LEU A 268 -12.82 1.29 -2.50
CA LEU A 268 -13.76 1.37 -3.62
C LEU A 268 -13.10 1.16 -4.98
N LYS A 269 -11.93 1.78 -5.21
CA LYS A 269 -11.17 1.64 -6.45
C LYS A 269 -10.97 0.17 -6.82
N TRP A 270 -10.58 -0.63 -5.84
CA TRP A 270 -10.37 -2.05 -6.03
C TRP A 270 -11.68 -2.80 -6.33
N ILE A 271 -12.77 -2.51 -5.63
CA ILE A 271 -14.07 -3.17 -5.86
C ILE A 271 -14.57 -2.89 -7.27
N TYR A 272 -14.44 -1.64 -7.72
CA TYR A 272 -14.89 -1.22 -9.05
C TYR A 272 -13.95 -1.70 -10.16
N SER A 273 -12.71 -2.08 -9.83
CA SER A 273 -11.82 -2.78 -10.76
C SER A 273 -12.23 -4.23 -11.04
N VAL A 274 -13.05 -4.83 -10.16
CA VAL A 274 -13.63 -6.17 -10.35
C VAL A 274 -14.78 -6.07 -11.34
N LYS A 275 -14.61 -6.65 -12.53
CA LYS A 275 -15.56 -6.55 -13.65
C LYS A 275 -16.64 -7.64 -13.61
N THR A 276 -16.34 -8.81 -13.04
CA THR A 276 -17.24 -9.98 -13.10
C THR A 276 -17.28 -10.81 -11.81
N ALA A 277 -18.31 -11.65 -11.66
CA ALA A 277 -18.34 -12.65 -10.58
C ALA A 277 -17.20 -13.68 -10.68
N ASN A 278 -16.68 -13.94 -11.89
CA ASN A 278 -15.52 -14.80 -12.09
C ASN A 278 -14.26 -14.19 -11.49
N ASP A 279 -14.10 -12.86 -11.58
CA ASP A 279 -12.99 -12.14 -10.97
C ASP A 279 -13.00 -12.37 -9.44
N ILE A 280 -14.18 -12.35 -8.81
CA ILE A 280 -14.34 -12.62 -7.38
C ILE A 280 -13.91 -14.05 -7.04
N VAL A 281 -14.27 -15.04 -7.87
CA VAL A 281 -13.84 -16.44 -7.66
C VAL A 281 -12.32 -16.57 -7.75
N GLU A 282 -11.69 -15.92 -8.72
CA GLU A 282 -10.23 -15.90 -8.86
C GLU A 282 -9.57 -15.17 -7.66
N ILE A 283 -10.11 -14.04 -7.22
CA ILE A 283 -9.65 -13.32 -6.03
C ILE A 283 -9.71 -14.20 -4.77
N ARG A 284 -10.81 -14.94 -4.57
CA ARG A 284 -10.93 -15.90 -3.45
C ARG A 284 -9.89 -16.99 -3.52
N LYS A 285 -9.72 -17.59 -4.70
CA LYS A 285 -8.73 -18.63 -4.92
C LYS A 285 -7.33 -18.12 -4.60
N ILE A 286 -7.00 -16.92 -5.09
CA ILE A 286 -5.75 -16.25 -4.79
C ILE A 286 -5.60 -16.02 -3.28
N ALA A 287 -6.60 -15.46 -2.59
CA ALA A 287 -6.54 -15.21 -1.16
C ALA A 287 -6.38 -16.52 -0.35
N TYR A 288 -7.11 -17.57 -0.74
CA TYR A 288 -7.02 -18.91 -0.15
C TYR A 288 -5.62 -19.52 -0.31
N GLU A 289 -5.09 -19.52 -1.53
CA GLU A 289 -3.74 -20.04 -1.86
C GLU A 289 -2.62 -19.31 -1.09
N ASN A 290 -2.88 -18.11 -0.57
CA ASN A 290 -1.93 -17.31 0.21
C ASN A 290 -2.36 -17.17 1.69
N HIS A 291 -3.20 -18.07 2.21
CA HIS A 291 -3.62 -18.14 3.63
C HIS A 291 -4.28 -16.87 4.19
N CYS A 292 -4.94 -16.10 3.33
CA CYS A 292 -5.60 -14.84 3.68
C CYS A 292 -7.11 -14.97 3.92
N GLU A 293 -7.67 -16.19 3.94
CA GLU A 293 -9.08 -16.44 4.26
C GLU A 293 -9.46 -16.05 5.70
N LYS A 294 -8.50 -16.10 6.61
CA LYS A 294 -8.60 -15.71 8.03
C LYS A 294 -7.42 -14.83 8.39
N ALA A 295 -7.15 -13.84 7.55
CA ALA A 295 -6.04 -12.93 7.77
C ALA A 295 -6.20 -12.22 9.11
N VAL A 296 -5.08 -12.05 9.82
CA VAL A 296 -5.06 -11.32 11.08
C VAL A 296 -4.71 -9.86 10.80
N TYR A 297 -5.40 -8.94 11.45
CA TYR A 297 -5.06 -7.52 11.39
C TYR A 297 -4.73 -7.00 12.79
N SER A 298 -3.50 -6.52 12.95
CA SER A 298 -3.04 -5.88 14.19
C SER A 298 -2.00 -4.82 13.89
N ARG A 299 -2.22 -3.61 14.40
CA ARG A 299 -1.23 -2.54 14.34
C ARG A 299 0.07 -2.97 15.03
N GLU A 300 0.00 -3.66 16.15
CA GLU A 300 1.18 -4.16 16.87
C GLU A 300 2.01 -5.11 16.01
N LEU A 301 1.36 -6.00 15.25
CA LEU A 301 2.04 -6.92 14.34
C LEU A 301 2.73 -6.16 13.20
N ILE A 302 2.08 -5.14 12.64
CA ILE A 302 2.67 -4.30 11.59
C ILE A 302 3.85 -3.48 12.13
N GLU A 303 3.69 -2.84 13.29
CA GLU A 303 4.75 -2.07 13.96
C GLU A 303 5.96 -2.94 14.31
N PHE A 304 5.74 -4.19 14.74
CA PHE A 304 6.82 -5.14 15.05
C PHE A 304 7.75 -5.37 13.86
N PHE A 305 7.23 -5.43 12.64
CA PHE A 305 8.01 -5.65 11.42
C PHE A 305 8.54 -4.36 10.77
N LYS A 306 8.27 -3.18 11.35
CA LYS A 306 8.83 -1.92 10.82
C LYS A 306 10.34 -1.93 10.87
N THR A 307 10.93 -1.33 9.85
CA THR A 307 12.38 -1.28 9.68
C THR A 307 12.82 0.08 9.14
N LYS A 308 14.12 0.34 9.18
CA LYS A 308 14.73 1.50 8.55
C LYS A 308 15.84 1.02 7.63
N LEU A 309 15.49 0.77 6.38
CA LEU A 309 16.45 0.45 5.33
C LEU A 309 17.19 1.72 4.92
N VAL A 310 18.52 1.64 4.85
CA VAL A 310 19.37 2.79 4.55
C VAL A 310 20.21 2.53 3.30
N LEU A 311 20.24 3.51 2.41
CA LEU A 311 21.20 3.58 1.32
C LEU A 311 22.38 4.47 1.74
N ASN A 312 23.51 3.86 2.08
CA ASN A 312 24.75 4.61 2.32
C ASN A 312 25.70 4.48 1.13
N LYS A 313 25.73 5.52 0.28
CA LYS A 313 26.54 5.55 -0.93
C LYS A 313 28.05 5.36 -0.71
N LYS A 314 28.56 5.59 0.51
CA LYS A 314 29.99 5.40 0.86
C LYS A 314 30.36 3.94 1.11
N ASN A 315 29.42 3.14 1.62
CA ASN A 315 29.63 1.73 1.98
C ASN A 315 29.11 0.77 0.89
N PHE A 316 28.62 1.32 -0.22
CA PHE A 316 27.92 0.60 -1.25
C PHE A 316 28.87 0.18 -2.37
N ASN A 317 28.93 -1.13 -2.64
CA ASN A 317 29.79 -1.67 -3.68
C ASN A 317 29.07 -1.68 -5.05
N TYR A 318 29.24 -0.61 -5.83
CA TYR A 318 28.67 -0.43 -7.17
C TYR A 318 29.16 -1.47 -8.20
N TYR A 319 30.26 -2.20 -7.94
CA TYR A 319 30.83 -3.16 -8.90
C TYR A 319 30.00 -4.44 -9.08
N SER A 320 29.00 -4.69 -8.26
CA SER A 320 28.24 -5.95 -8.24
C SER A 320 26.94 -5.97 -9.08
N GLY A 321 26.35 -4.80 -9.37
CA GLY A 321 25.04 -4.71 -10.03
C GLY A 321 25.07 -4.54 -11.55
N VAL A 322 26.04 -3.77 -12.08
CA VAL A 322 26.06 -3.38 -13.50
C VAL A 322 26.65 -4.49 -14.40
N SER A 323 27.52 -5.37 -13.85
CA SER A 323 28.32 -6.30 -14.66
C SER A 323 27.57 -7.53 -15.20
N LYS A 324 26.37 -7.85 -14.68
CA LYS A 324 25.57 -8.99 -15.18
C LYS A 324 24.43 -8.62 -16.13
N PHE A 325 24.00 -7.36 -16.16
CA PHE A 325 22.95 -6.93 -17.10
C PHE A 325 23.49 -6.88 -18.54
N ASN A 326 24.73 -6.40 -18.72
CA ASN A 326 25.38 -6.37 -20.03
C ASN A 326 25.78 -7.75 -20.58
N ALA A 327 25.87 -8.78 -19.73
CA ALA A 327 26.27 -10.13 -20.15
C ALA A 327 25.11 -10.98 -20.71
N LYS A 328 23.85 -10.55 -20.50
CA LYS A 328 22.63 -11.26 -20.95
C LYS A 328 21.64 -10.37 -21.70
N ALA A 329 21.97 -9.10 -21.95
CA ALA A 329 21.15 -8.26 -22.81
C ALA A 329 21.22 -8.79 -24.24
N ASP A 330 20.07 -9.10 -24.82
CA ASP A 330 19.94 -9.33 -26.25
C ASP A 330 20.49 -8.08 -26.98
N PRO A 331 21.49 -8.21 -27.87
CA PRO A 331 22.08 -7.07 -28.55
C PRO A 331 21.10 -6.28 -29.41
N THR A 332 19.91 -6.82 -29.69
CA THR A 332 18.80 -6.09 -30.35
C THR A 332 18.04 -5.13 -29.43
N LEU A 333 18.21 -5.24 -28.11
CA LEU A 333 17.57 -4.40 -27.08
C LEU A 333 18.49 -3.31 -26.52
N VAL A 334 19.77 -3.29 -26.93
CA VAL A 334 20.71 -2.24 -26.54
C VAL A 334 20.51 -1.05 -27.49
N PHE A 335 19.94 0.02 -26.96
CA PHE A 335 19.87 1.30 -27.66
C PHE A 335 21.30 1.80 -27.92
N THR A 336 21.76 1.68 -29.16
CA THR A 336 23.16 1.95 -29.58
C THR A 336 23.37 3.33 -30.16
N ASN A 337 22.32 4.15 -30.27
CA ASN A 337 22.44 5.51 -30.78
C ASN A 337 22.72 6.48 -29.65
N GLU A 338 23.69 7.38 -29.86
CA GLU A 338 23.86 8.56 -29.03
C GLU A 338 22.53 9.31 -28.94
N LEU A 339 22.11 9.64 -27.72
CA LEU A 339 20.94 10.47 -27.45
C LEU A 339 21.16 11.85 -28.11
N LYS A 340 20.68 12.00 -29.34
CA LYS A 340 20.39 13.32 -29.90
C LYS A 340 19.17 13.85 -29.16
N TYR A 341 19.42 14.75 -28.21
CA TYR A 341 18.37 15.56 -27.61
C TYR A 341 17.84 16.50 -28.69
N ASP A 342 16.81 16.07 -29.41
CA ASP A 342 15.97 17.02 -30.14
C ASP A 342 15.20 17.82 -29.09
N LYS A 343 15.69 19.04 -28.82
CA LYS A 343 14.99 20.02 -27.99
C LYS A 343 13.62 20.27 -28.61
N ILE A 344 12.57 19.79 -27.97
CA ILE A 344 11.24 20.36 -28.14
C ILE A 344 11.31 21.73 -27.45
N PHE A 345 11.68 22.76 -28.21
CA PHE A 345 11.50 24.14 -27.79
C PHE A 345 10.00 24.47 -27.88
N GLU A 346 9.40 24.79 -26.74
CA GLU A 346 8.18 25.60 -26.69
C GLU A 346 8.46 26.94 -27.39
N LYS A 347 7.49 27.40 -28.21
CA LYS A 347 7.51 28.75 -28.78
C LYS A 347 7.68 29.77 -27.65
N ASP A 348 8.65 30.67 -27.81
CA ASP A 348 8.95 31.86 -27.00
C ASP A 348 9.93 31.71 -25.82
N ALA A 349 10.64 30.58 -25.67
CA ALA A 349 11.76 30.52 -24.72
C ALA A 349 13.02 31.20 -25.29
N VAL A 350 13.34 32.39 -24.78
CA VAL A 350 14.60 33.12 -25.08
C VAL A 350 15.80 32.27 -24.68
N GLU A 351 16.75 32.06 -25.61
CA GLU A 351 17.95 31.25 -25.38
C GLU A 351 18.77 31.78 -24.18
N PRO A 352 19.09 30.92 -23.19
CA PRO A 352 20.05 31.30 -22.17
C PRO A 352 21.45 31.37 -22.77
N LYS A 353 22.07 32.56 -22.72
CA LYS A 353 23.48 32.77 -23.09
C LYS A 353 24.38 31.83 -22.29
N HIS A 354 25.07 30.95 -22.99
CA HIS A 354 26.06 30.07 -22.40
C HIS A 354 27.28 30.89 -21.96
N VAL A 355 27.56 30.95 -20.67
CA VAL A 355 28.83 31.46 -20.14
C VAL A 355 29.73 30.26 -19.90
N GLU A 356 30.75 30.09 -20.74
CA GLU A 356 31.78 29.07 -20.50
C GLU A 356 32.65 29.45 -19.29
N PRO A 357 32.86 28.56 -18.32
CA PRO A 357 33.84 28.79 -17.27
C PRO A 357 35.25 28.64 -17.84
N LYS A 358 36.03 29.74 -17.78
CA LYS A 358 37.46 29.74 -18.12
C LYS A 358 38.27 28.91 -17.11
N PHE A 359 38.76 27.75 -17.54
CA PHE A 359 39.76 27.00 -16.78
C PHE A 359 41.16 27.63 -16.96
N LYS A 360 41.76 28.12 -15.87
CA LYS A 360 43.20 28.44 -15.83
C LYS A 360 43.98 27.16 -15.49
N TRP A 361 44.74 26.66 -16.45
CA TRP A 361 45.78 25.66 -16.23
C TRP A 361 47.01 26.32 -15.62
N ASN A 362 47.39 25.96 -14.39
CA ASN A 362 48.72 26.25 -13.89
C ASN A 362 49.68 25.14 -14.31
N LYS A 363 50.47 25.42 -15.35
CA LYS A 363 51.69 24.68 -15.72
C LYS A 363 52.79 24.95 -14.69
N LYS A 364 53.31 23.86 -14.11
CA LYS A 364 54.68 23.55 -13.64
C LYS A 364 55.61 24.67 -13.15
N ARG A 365 56.30 24.36 -12.03
CA ARG A 365 57.77 24.44 -11.81
C ARG A 365 58.02 23.92 -10.37
N ARG A 366 59.05 23.14 -10.04
CA ARG A 366 60.20 22.57 -10.77
C ARG A 366 60.65 21.36 -9.97
#